data_AF-A0A969AHA1-F1
#
_entry.id   AF-A0A969AHA1-F1
#
_cell.length_a   1.000
_cell.length_b   1.000
_cell.length_c   1.000
_cell.angle_alpha   90.00
_cell.angle_beta   90.00
_cell.angle_gamma   90.00
#
_symmetry.space_group_name_H-M   'P 1'
#
loop_
_entity.id
_entity.type
_entity.pdbx_description
1 polymer ?
#
loop_
_entity_poly.entity_id
_entity_poly.type
_entity_poly.pdbx_seq_one_letter_code
_entity_poly.pdbx_strand_id
1 'polypeptide(L)'
;MSSFAGTRILGNLAAADYPPGVFDLIRGFVQGNVILRNETAAGAAPAFREAKEHEAGWAYGPTLGDFDGDGRLDLYCPAGYQSVSRSEPDG
;
A
#
# COMPACT_ATOMS: atom_id res chain seq x y z
N MET A 1 1.20 -4.09 -4.95
CA MET A 1 0.58 -5.42 -4.86
C MET A 1 -0.58 -5.33 -3.90
N SER A 2 -1.78 -5.56 -4.42
CA SER A 2 -3.05 -5.61 -3.67
C SER A 2 -3.15 -6.91 -2.87
N SER A 3 -3.93 -6.93 -1.79
CA SER A 3 -4.20 -8.16 -1.05
C SER A 3 -4.93 -9.18 -1.95
N PHE A 4 -4.31 -10.32 -2.28
CA PHE A 4 -4.96 -11.38 -3.05
C PHE A 4 -6.20 -11.95 -2.33
N ALA A 5 -6.08 -12.15 -1.01
CA ALA A 5 -7.20 -12.60 -0.18
C ALA A 5 -8.33 -11.56 -0.11
N GLY A 6 -7.99 -10.29 0.09
CA GLY A 6 -8.96 -9.20 0.13
C GLY A 6 -9.67 -9.00 -1.21
N THR A 7 -8.93 -9.07 -2.32
CA THR A 7 -9.47 -8.99 -3.67
C THR A 7 -10.44 -10.14 -3.96
N ARG A 8 -10.10 -11.37 -3.53
CA ARG A 8 -10.98 -12.54 -3.66
C ARG A 8 -12.27 -12.39 -2.85
N ILE A 9 -12.19 -11.87 -1.61
CA ILE A 9 -13.38 -11.63 -0.78
C ILE A 9 -14.27 -10.57 -1.43
N LEU A 10 -13.70 -9.46 -1.89
CA LEU A 10 -14.44 -8.40 -2.58
C LEU A 10 -15.09 -8.86 -3.88
N GLY A 11 -14.49 -9.82 -4.59
CA GLY A 11 -15.09 -10.43 -5.78
C GLY A 11 -16.42 -11.15 -5.51
N ASN A 12 -16.71 -11.48 -4.25
CA ASN A 12 -17.96 -12.14 -3.84
C ASN A 12 -19.00 -11.16 -3.26
N LEU A 13 -18.73 -9.85 -3.24
CA LEU A 13 -19.61 -8.83 -2.68
C LEU A 13 -20.23 -7.97 -3.78
N ALA A 14 -21.52 -7.64 -3.68
CA ALA A 14 -22.18 -6.70 -4.60
C ALA A 14 -22.14 -5.28 -4.03
N ALA A 15 -21.80 -4.30 -4.87
CA ALA A 15 -21.77 -2.89 -4.45
C ALA A 15 -23.14 -2.37 -3.98
N ALA A 16 -24.23 -2.95 -4.49
CA ALA A 16 -25.60 -2.59 -4.13
C ALA A 16 -25.98 -2.96 -2.68
N ASP A 17 -25.23 -3.85 -2.03
CA ASP A 17 -25.47 -4.25 -0.64
C ASP A 17 -25.00 -3.18 0.36
N TYR A 18 -24.35 -2.12 -0.11
CA TYR A 18 -23.71 -1.10 0.71
C TYR A 18 -24.28 0.30 0.42
N PRO A 19 -24.33 1.19 1.44
CA PRO A 19 -24.63 2.59 1.21
C PRO A 19 -23.68 3.25 0.19
N PRO A 20 -24.11 4.33 -0.48
CA PRO A 20 -23.26 5.04 -1.44
C PRO A 20 -21.88 5.39 -0.86
N GLY A 21 -20.82 5.07 -1.61
CA GLY A 21 -19.42 5.34 -1.24
C GLY A 21 -18.78 4.32 -0.28
N VAL A 22 -19.56 3.48 0.40
CA VAL A 22 -19.01 2.50 1.34
C VAL A 22 -18.25 1.38 0.60
N PHE A 23 -18.77 0.91 -0.53
CA PHE A 23 -18.10 -0.14 -1.31
C PHE A 23 -16.73 0.32 -1.85
N ASP A 24 -16.63 1.58 -2.28
CA ASP A 24 -15.36 2.17 -2.75
C ASP A 24 -14.35 2.31 -1.61
N LEU A 25 -14.81 2.69 -0.41
CA LEU A 25 -13.97 2.71 0.79
C LEU A 25 -13.42 1.31 1.11
N ILE A 26 -14.26 0.27 1.05
CA ILE A 26 -13.84 -1.12 1.29
C ILE A 26 -12.85 -1.58 0.20
N ARG A 27 -13.06 -1.21 -1.06
CA ARG A 27 -12.08 -1.48 -2.14
C ARG A 27 -10.73 -0.82 -1.84
N GLY A 28 -10.71 0.37 -1.25
CA GLY A 28 -9.48 1.03 -0.83
C GLY A 28 -8.64 0.17 0.12
N PHE A 29 -9.27 -0.54 1.07
CA PHE A 29 -8.55 -1.36 2.05
C PHE A 29 -7.79 -2.56 1.46
N VAL A 30 -8.16 -3.02 0.26
CA VAL A 30 -7.46 -4.15 -0.38
C VAL A 30 -6.37 -3.73 -1.34
N GLN A 31 -6.22 -2.42 -1.63
CA GLN A 31 -5.22 -1.92 -2.58
C GLN A 31 -3.78 -2.03 -2.06
N GLY A 32 -3.61 -2.16 -0.75
CA GLY A 32 -2.31 -2.28 -0.10
C GLY A 32 -1.83 -0.97 0.49
N ASN A 33 -0.52 -0.84 0.67
CA ASN A 33 0.07 0.39 1.19
C ASN A 33 0.14 1.48 0.11
N VAL A 34 0.05 2.72 0.56
CA VAL A 34 0.16 3.92 -0.27
C VAL A 34 1.34 4.74 0.22
N ILE A 35 2.24 5.11 -0.70
CA ILE A 35 3.28 6.09 -0.42
C ILE A 35 2.75 7.46 -0.83
N LEU A 36 2.76 8.41 0.10
CA LEU A 36 2.33 9.79 -0.15
C LEU A 36 3.55 10.68 -0.29
N ARG A 37 3.75 11.22 -1.49
CA ARG A 37 4.74 12.27 -1.74
C ARG A 37 4.17 13.60 -1.30
N ASN A 38 4.88 14.28 -0.41
CA ASN A 38 4.57 15.65 -0.04
C ASN A 38 4.88 16.59 -1.22
N GLU A 39 3.87 17.33 -1.67
CA GLU A 39 3.95 18.36 -2.72
C GLU A 39 3.52 19.73 -2.19
N THR A 40 3.54 19.91 -0.86
CA THR A 40 3.17 21.15 -0.18
C THR A 40 4.12 22.28 -0.56
N ALA A 41 3.58 23.32 -1.17
CA ALA A 41 4.32 24.55 -1.42
C ALA A 41 4.57 25.31 -0.10
N ALA A 42 5.66 26.09 -0.04
CA ALA A 42 5.98 26.88 1.13
C ALA A 42 4.82 27.83 1.50
N GLY A 43 4.33 27.74 2.74
CA GLY A 43 3.21 28.55 3.23
C GLY A 43 1.82 28.11 2.75
N ALA A 44 1.72 27.03 1.96
CA ALA A 44 0.44 26.48 1.51
C ALA A 44 -0.13 25.45 2.49
N ALA A 45 -1.40 25.13 2.30
CA ALA A 45 -2.02 23.99 2.97
C ALA A 45 -1.35 22.67 2.55
N PRO A 46 -1.32 21.65 3.43
CA PRO A 46 -0.72 20.36 3.11
C PRO A 46 -1.32 19.73 1.85
N ALA A 47 -0.44 19.34 0.92
CA ALA A 47 -0.79 18.66 -0.31
C ALA A 47 0.05 17.40 -0.47
N PHE A 48 -0.60 16.27 -0.73
CA PHE A 48 0.03 14.97 -0.89
C PHE A 48 -0.47 14.32 -2.16
N ARG A 49 0.45 13.71 -2.89
CA ARG A 49 0.14 12.88 -4.05
C ARG A 49 0.60 11.47 -3.81
N GLU A 50 -0.25 10.52 -4.18
CA GLU A 50 0.13 9.12 -4.21
C GLU A 50 1.29 8.88 -5.20
N ALA A 51 2.40 8.40 -4.67
CA ALA A 51 3.48 7.81 -5.43
C ALA A 51 3.08 6.35 -5.67
N LYS A 52 2.78 6.00 -6.93
CA LYS A 52 2.20 4.71 -7.36
C LYS A 52 3.12 3.48 -7.17
N GLU A 53 4.10 3.57 -6.28
CA GLU A 53 5.05 2.50 -6.01
C GLU A 53 4.44 1.56 -4.97
N HIS A 54 3.71 0.56 -5.46
CA HIS A 54 3.04 -0.45 -4.63
C HIS A 54 3.89 -1.73 -4.46
N GLU A 55 5.21 -1.69 -4.70
CA GLU A 55 6.00 -2.93 -4.76
C GLU A 55 6.09 -3.67 -3.43
N ALA A 56 5.92 -3.00 -2.29
CA ALA A 56 6.04 -3.61 -0.96
C ALA A 56 4.78 -4.36 -0.45
N GLY A 57 3.72 -4.49 -1.26
CA GLY A 57 2.54 -5.28 -0.89
C GLY A 57 1.87 -4.85 0.43
N TRP A 58 1.47 -5.81 1.26
CA TRP A 58 0.88 -5.57 2.59
C TRP A 58 1.96 -5.53 3.67
N ALA A 59 2.74 -4.46 3.61
CA ALA A 59 3.78 -4.15 4.58
C ALA A 59 3.25 -3.79 5.97
N TYR A 60 4.05 -4.10 6.99
CA TYR A 60 3.82 -3.78 8.38
C TYR A 60 5.09 -3.19 9.00
N GLY A 61 4.97 -2.07 9.71
CA GLY A 61 6.10 -1.39 10.35
C GLY A 61 7.12 -0.79 9.37
N PRO A 62 6.72 -0.01 8.35
CA PRO A 62 7.68 0.69 7.49
C PRO A 62 8.53 1.67 8.31
N THR A 63 9.81 1.77 7.98
CA THR A 63 10.78 2.66 8.65
C THR A 63 11.65 3.37 7.61
N LEU A 64 11.97 4.62 7.87
CA LEU A 64 12.92 5.40 7.07
C LEU A 64 14.30 5.40 7.72
N GLY A 65 15.35 5.21 6.93
CA GLY A 65 16.74 5.25 7.37
C GLY A 65 17.68 5.41 6.19
N ASP A 66 18.85 6.00 6.40
CA ASP A 66 19.90 6.09 5.37
C ASP A 66 20.83 4.88 5.54
N PHE A 67 20.62 3.84 4.74
CA PHE A 67 21.36 2.57 4.88
C PHE A 67 22.60 2.51 3.98
N ASP A 68 22.64 3.31 2.90
CA ASP A 68 23.77 3.33 1.97
C ASP A 68 24.73 4.53 2.19
N GLY A 69 24.34 5.50 3.02
CA GLY A 69 25.15 6.64 3.42
C GLY A 69 25.15 7.78 2.39
N ASP A 70 24.19 7.83 1.47
CA ASP A 70 24.12 8.87 0.44
C ASP A 70 23.42 10.16 0.88
N GLY A 71 22.90 10.19 2.12
CA GLY A 71 22.19 11.31 2.70
C GLY A 71 20.71 11.42 2.28
N ARG A 72 20.19 10.44 1.53
CA ARG A 72 18.75 10.27 1.29
C ARG A 72 18.22 9.16 2.20
N LEU A 73 16.97 9.30 2.61
CA LEU A 73 16.31 8.27 3.40
C LEU A 73 15.82 7.17 2.45
N ASP A 74 16.27 5.94 2.72
CA ASP A 74 15.71 4.73 2.17
C ASP A 74 14.45 4.30 2.92
N LEU A 75 13.64 3.49 2.26
CA LEU A 75 12.44 2.90 2.83
C LEU A 75 12.66 1.41 3.12
N TYR A 76 12.73 1.06 4.41
CA TYR A 76 12.63 -0.33 4.85
C TYR A 76 11.17 -0.70 5.09
N CYS A 77 10.64 -1.63 4.31
CA CYS A 77 9.22 -1.97 4.27
C CYS A 77 9.03 -3.49 4.42
N PRO A 78 8.94 -4.02 5.65
CA PRO A 78 8.73 -5.45 5.86
C PRO A 78 7.33 -5.82 5.40
N ALA A 79 7.20 -6.86 4.58
CA ALA A 79 5.92 -7.40 4.16
C ALA A 79 5.87 -8.92 4.32
N GLY A 80 4.67 -9.42 4.60
CA GLY A 80 4.45 -10.84 4.84
C GLY A 80 4.36 -11.57 3.51
N TYR A 81 5.45 -12.25 3.14
CA TYR A 81 5.47 -13.21 2.06
C TYR A 81 5.54 -14.62 2.66
N GLN A 82 4.70 -15.54 2.23
CA GLN A 82 4.83 -16.96 2.55
C GLN A 82 5.66 -17.64 1.45
N SER A 83 6.82 -18.17 1.81
CA SER A 83 7.53 -19.10 0.92
C SER A 83 6.81 -20.46 0.91
N VAL A 84 5.66 -20.54 0.23
CA VAL A 84 4.90 -21.78 0.08
C VAL A 84 5.71 -22.78 -0.76
N SER A 85 6.49 -22.29 -1.73
CA SER A 85 7.52 -23.05 -2.42
C SER A 85 8.85 -22.29 -2.45
N ARG A 86 9.97 -23.03 -2.58
CA ARG A 86 11.32 -22.41 -2.68
C ARG A 86 11.51 -21.60 -3.97
N SER A 87 10.70 -21.86 -4.99
CA SER A 87 10.80 -21.23 -6.32
C SER A 87 9.82 -20.07 -6.52
N GLU A 88 8.76 -19.99 -5.71
CA GLU A 88 7.72 -18.97 -5.79
C GLU A 88 7.33 -18.55 -4.38
N PRO A 89 7.96 -17.50 -3.82
CA PRO A 89 7.37 -16.78 -2.70
C PRO A 89 6.10 -16.07 -3.21
N ASP A 90 4.99 -16.19 -2.49
CA ASP A 90 3.72 -15.58 -2.88
C ASP A 90 3.73 -14.07 -2.60
N GLY A 91 4.32 -13.33 -3.54
CA GLY A 91 4.30 -11.87 -3.60
C GLY A 91 3.43 -11.34 -4.71
#